data_AF-A0A2T4WFD3-F1
#
_entry.id   AF-A0A2T4WFD3-F1
#
_cell.length_a   1.000
_cell.length_b   1.000
_cell.length_c   1.000
_cell.angle_alpha   90.00
_cell.angle_beta   90.00
_cell.angle_gamma   90.00
#
_symmetry.space_group_name_H-M   'P 1'
#
loop_
_entity.id
_entity.type
_entity.pdbx_description
1 polymer ?
#
loop_
_entity_poly.entity_id
_entity_poly.type
_entity_poly.pdbx_seq_one_letter_code
_entity_poly.pdbx_strand_id
1 'polypeptide(L)'
;MKNYIIILLLSIFTLNLTAQEKSKNKELEYPFAAPGTEVTRGVFGADDRLEVKDAEGYEDFVRATAVMISKTRIYDNEFYAWSLRDLLIQQFEVDRFDENVKFLDQPTVGSCTGFLIAPDIMVTAGHCINSMEDANEYVWVFDYTYEAD
;
A
#
# COMPACT_ATOMS: atom_id res chain seq x y z
N MET A 1 -55.08 6.46 28.12
CA MET A 1 -54.57 5.92 26.84
C MET A 1 -53.98 7.02 25.94
N LYS A 2 -54.70 8.12 25.69
CA LYS A 2 -54.25 9.23 24.81
C LYS A 2 -52.90 9.85 25.22
N ASN A 3 -52.65 10.03 26.52
CA ASN A 3 -51.39 10.60 27.02
C ASN A 3 -50.18 9.66 26.84
N TYR A 4 -50.38 8.34 26.92
CA TYR A 4 -49.31 7.36 26.69
C TYR A 4 -48.90 7.30 25.21
N ILE A 5 -49.85 7.48 24.29
CA ILE A 5 -49.57 7.55 22.85
C ILE A 5 -48.73 8.80 22.53
N ILE A 6 -49.04 9.94 23.15
CA ILE A 6 -48.27 11.18 22.97
C ILE A 6 -46.84 11.03 23.50
N ILE A 7 -46.68 10.43 24.68
CA ILE A 7 -45.36 10.17 25.28
C ILE A 7 -44.56 9.19 24.42
N LEU A 8 -45.19 8.13 23.91
CA LEU A 8 -44.55 7.16 23.02
C LEU A 8 -44.10 7.83 21.71
N LEU A 9 -44.95 8.64 21.08
CA LEU A 9 -44.61 9.37 19.86
C LEU A 9 -43.46 10.38 20.09
N LEU A 10 -43.45 11.08 21.22
CA LEU A 10 -42.34 11.95 21.62
C LEU A 10 -41.03 11.16 21.85
N SER A 11 -41.11 9.98 22.46
CA SER A 11 -39.95 9.12 22.66
C SER A 11 -39.38 8.60 21.34
N ILE A 12 -40.24 8.21 20.39
CA ILE A 12 -39.81 7.75 19.07
C ILE A 12 -39.21 8.90 18.27
N PHE A 13 -39.79 10.10 18.35
CA PHE A 13 -39.28 11.28 17.64
C PHE A 13 -37.90 11.71 18.17
N THR A 14 -37.69 11.67 19.49
CA THR A 14 -36.39 11.97 20.11
C THR A 14 -35.34 10.92 19.78
N LEU A 15 -35.69 9.63 19.77
CA LEU A 15 -34.80 8.56 19.33
C LEU A 15 -34.37 8.71 17.86
N ASN A 16 -35.28 9.09 16.96
CA ASN A 16 -34.95 9.32 15.54
C ASN A 16 -34.03 10.55 15.35
N LEU A 17 -34.20 11.60 16.16
CA LEU A 17 -33.31 12.78 16.13
C LEU A 17 -31.88 12.45 16.61
N THR A 18 -31.73 11.51 17.55
CA THR A 18 -30.43 11.08 18.07
C THR A 18 -29.80 9.90 17.31
N ALA A 19 -30.60 9.14 16.54
CA ALA A 19 -30.14 8.00 15.74
C ALA A 19 -29.57 8.40 14.37
N GLN A 20 -29.63 9.68 13.99
CA GLN A 20 -28.74 10.18 12.95
C GLN A 20 -27.32 10.17 13.54
N GLU A 21 -26.64 9.05 13.34
CA GLU A 21 -25.20 8.97 13.40
C GLU A 21 -24.69 10.10 12.50
N LYS A 22 -24.31 11.23 13.11
CA LYS A 22 -23.48 12.21 12.45
C LYS A 22 -22.15 11.50 12.28
N SER A 23 -22.08 10.68 11.24
CA SER A 23 -20.83 10.44 10.56
C SER A 23 -20.33 11.83 10.17
N LYS A 24 -19.60 12.45 11.09
CA LYS A 24 -18.53 13.36 10.73
C LYS A 24 -17.47 12.49 10.06
N ASN A 25 -17.81 11.90 8.91
CA ASN A 25 -16.89 11.87 7.80
C ASN A 25 -16.63 13.35 7.49
N LYS A 26 -15.78 13.95 8.32
CA LYS A 26 -15.10 15.18 7.97
C LYS A 26 -14.34 14.77 6.74
N GLU A 27 -14.88 15.12 5.58
CA GLU A 27 -14.20 14.99 4.31
C GLU A 27 -12.81 15.57 4.57
N LEU A 28 -11.81 14.70 4.54
CA LEU A 28 -10.43 15.09 4.77
C LEU A 28 -10.13 15.99 3.57
N GLU A 29 -10.27 17.30 3.77
CA GLU A 29 -10.12 18.30 2.71
C GLU A 29 -8.75 18.19 2.04
N TYR A 30 -7.76 17.65 2.78
CA TYR A 30 -6.43 17.31 2.30
C TYR A 30 -5.92 16.03 2.99
N PRO A 31 -6.33 14.83 2.57
CA PRO A 31 -5.79 13.58 3.13
C PRO A 31 -4.29 13.42 2.81
N PHE A 32 -3.81 14.21 1.85
CA PHE A 32 -2.49 14.15 1.24
C PHE A 32 -1.73 15.48 1.38
N ALA A 33 -2.09 16.24 2.43
CA ALA A 33 -1.59 17.55 2.79
C ALA A 33 -1.93 18.70 1.84
N ALA A 34 -1.99 19.90 2.42
CA ALA A 34 -2.34 21.11 1.68
C ALA A 34 -1.20 21.50 0.71
N PRO A 35 -1.53 22.08 -0.45
CA PRO A 35 -0.52 22.65 -1.34
C PRO A 35 0.42 23.61 -0.59
N GLY A 36 1.74 23.43 -0.76
CA GLY A 36 2.78 24.27 -0.12
C GLY A 36 3.25 23.78 1.25
N THR A 37 2.85 22.57 1.68
CA THR A 37 3.39 21.92 2.88
C THR A 37 4.64 21.10 2.56
N GLU A 38 5.62 21.11 3.47
CA GLU A 38 6.92 20.40 3.37
C GLU A 38 6.82 18.87 3.52
N VAL A 39 5.61 18.32 3.54
CA VAL A 39 5.42 16.87 3.66
C VAL A 39 5.74 16.22 2.32
N THR A 40 6.72 15.32 2.36
CA THR A 40 7.18 14.53 1.23
C THR A 40 6.01 13.72 0.67
N ARG A 41 5.62 14.00 -0.57
CA ARG A 41 4.59 13.19 -1.24
C ARG A 41 5.15 11.79 -1.48
N GLY A 42 4.60 10.80 -0.78
CA GLY A 42 5.01 9.38 -0.83
C GLY A 42 5.38 8.78 0.53
N VAL A 43 5.77 9.63 1.51
CA VAL A 43 6.09 9.21 2.88
C VAL A 43 5.46 10.21 3.84
N PHE A 44 4.57 9.73 4.73
CA PHE A 44 3.83 10.60 5.64
C PHE A 44 4.64 10.85 6.92
N GLY A 45 5.10 12.09 7.12
CA GLY A 45 5.87 12.44 8.32
C GLY A 45 7.35 12.13 8.19
N ALA A 46 8.00 11.74 9.28
CA ALA A 46 9.39 11.28 9.22
C ALA A 46 9.45 9.94 8.47
N ASP A 47 10.51 9.72 7.69
CA ASP A 47 10.72 8.44 7.04
C ASP A 47 11.03 7.35 8.07
N ASP A 48 10.01 6.58 8.42
CA ASP A 48 10.03 5.46 9.35
C ASP A 48 9.97 4.10 8.64
N ARG A 49 10.20 4.06 7.32
CA ARG A 49 10.27 2.81 6.56
C ARG A 49 11.37 1.91 7.12
N LEU A 50 11.04 0.64 7.29
CA LEU A 50 11.93 -0.41 7.80
C LEU A 50 11.99 -1.55 6.80
N GLU A 51 13.10 -2.29 6.83
CA GLU A 51 13.12 -3.63 6.23
C GLU A 51 12.22 -4.58 7.00
N VAL A 52 11.77 -5.63 6.31
CA VAL A 52 10.96 -6.69 6.94
C VAL A 52 11.68 -7.28 8.16
N LYS A 53 12.98 -7.55 8.05
CA LYS A 53 13.78 -8.10 9.15
C LYS A 53 13.87 -7.21 10.39
N ASP A 54 13.65 -5.90 10.21
CA ASP A 54 13.73 -4.90 11.26
C ASP A 54 12.33 -4.50 11.78
N ALA A 55 11.25 -5.03 11.17
CA ALA A 55 9.88 -4.77 11.54
C ALA A 55 9.30 -5.90 12.40
N GLU A 56 8.72 -5.57 13.55
CA GLU A 56 8.11 -6.56 14.45
C GLU A 56 6.59 -6.59 14.30
N GLY A 57 6.01 -7.79 14.27
CA GLY A 57 4.56 -8.00 14.31
C GLY A 57 3.85 -7.91 12.94
N TYR A 58 4.61 -7.90 11.85
CA TYR A 58 4.10 -7.84 10.48
C TYR A 58 4.45 -9.06 9.62
N GLU A 59 5.11 -10.06 10.20
CA GLU A 59 5.71 -11.19 9.49
C GLU A 59 4.65 -11.97 8.69
N ASP A 60 3.48 -12.19 9.28
CA ASP A 60 2.37 -12.90 8.62
C ASP A 60 1.79 -12.10 7.45
N PHE A 61 1.73 -10.77 7.57
CA PHE A 61 1.24 -9.89 6.51
C PHE A 61 2.24 -9.81 5.35
N VAL A 62 3.54 -9.77 5.66
CA VAL A 62 4.59 -9.79 4.64
C VAL A 62 4.53 -11.09 3.85
N ARG A 63 4.47 -12.25 4.53
CA ARG A 63 4.37 -13.56 3.85
C ARG A 63 3.09 -13.71 3.02
N ALA A 64 2.00 -13.02 3.38
CA ALA A 64 0.75 -13.01 2.63
C ALA A 64 0.75 -12.00 1.46
N THR A 65 1.80 -11.18 1.31
CA THR A 65 1.96 -10.19 0.25
C THR A 65 2.87 -10.75 -0.85
N ALA A 66 2.49 -10.55 -2.10
CA ALA A 66 3.27 -10.93 -3.27
C ALA A 66 3.71 -9.71 -4.08
N VAL A 67 4.87 -9.84 -4.70
CA VAL A 67 5.37 -8.93 -5.73
C VAL A 67 5.15 -9.53 -7.12
N MET A 68 4.71 -8.70 -8.05
CA MET A 68 4.61 -9.04 -9.47
C MET A 68 5.95 -8.80 -10.15
N ILE A 69 6.54 -9.86 -10.70
CA ILE A 69 7.84 -9.80 -11.38
C ILE A 69 7.67 -10.28 -12.82
N SER A 70 8.21 -9.52 -13.78
CA SER A 70 8.21 -9.94 -15.18
C SER A 70 9.11 -11.16 -15.35
N LYS A 71 8.65 -12.17 -16.11
CA LYS A 71 9.45 -13.35 -16.45
C LYS A 71 10.75 -12.99 -17.18
N THR A 72 10.79 -11.84 -17.85
CA THR A 72 12.00 -11.31 -18.51
C THR A 72 13.10 -10.89 -17.53
N ARG A 73 12.80 -10.80 -16.22
CA ARG A 73 13.77 -10.49 -15.16
C ARG A 73 14.25 -11.74 -14.42
N ILE A 74 13.91 -12.93 -14.91
CA ILE A 74 14.22 -14.19 -14.26
C ILE A 74 15.13 -15.01 -15.16
N TYR A 75 16.33 -15.31 -14.68
CA TYR A 75 17.32 -16.12 -15.39
C TYR A 75 17.95 -17.10 -14.40
N ASP A 76 18.02 -18.38 -14.76
CA ASP A 76 18.61 -19.43 -13.91
C ASP A 76 18.08 -19.46 -12.46
N ASN A 77 16.77 -19.21 -12.29
CA ASN A 77 16.07 -19.07 -11.00
C ASN A 77 16.54 -17.91 -10.12
N GLU A 78 17.22 -16.93 -10.70
CA GLU A 78 17.61 -15.68 -10.04
C GLU A 78 16.88 -14.49 -10.64
N PHE A 79 16.70 -13.46 -9.80
CA PHE A 79 16.05 -12.20 -10.18
C PHE A 79 17.08 -11.14 -10.53
N TYR A 80 16.90 -10.49 -11.67
CA TYR A 80 17.81 -9.45 -12.16
C TYR A 80 17.09 -8.11 -12.28
N ALA A 81 17.61 -7.10 -11.59
CA ALA A 81 17.12 -5.74 -11.66
C ALA A 81 18.23 -4.74 -11.32
N TRP A 82 18.07 -3.52 -11.84
CA TRP A 82 18.86 -2.37 -11.42
C TRP A 82 18.54 -1.99 -9.98
N SER A 83 19.51 -1.39 -9.30
CA SER A 83 19.24 -0.77 -8.00
C SER A 83 18.37 0.48 -8.16
N LEU A 84 17.72 0.92 -7.08
CA LEU A 84 17.01 2.21 -7.07
C LEU A 84 17.94 3.35 -7.48
N ARG A 85 19.19 3.33 -7.01
CA ARG A 85 20.24 4.29 -7.36
C ARG A 85 20.47 4.33 -8.86
N ASP A 86 20.71 3.18 -9.49
CA ASP A 86 20.97 3.09 -10.94
C ASP A 86 19.81 3.67 -11.74
N LEU A 87 18.56 3.36 -11.34
CA LEU A 87 17.37 3.91 -11.99
C LEU A 87 17.26 5.43 -11.82
N LEU A 88 17.55 5.95 -10.62
CA LEU A 88 17.50 7.39 -10.37
C LEU A 88 18.59 8.15 -11.14
N ILE A 89 19.81 7.59 -11.23
CA ILE A 89 20.90 8.14 -12.06
C ILE A 89 20.45 8.19 -13.52
N GLN A 90 19.91 7.09 -14.04
CA GLN A 90 19.46 7.00 -15.42
C GLN A 90 18.31 7.97 -15.74
N GLN A 91 17.34 8.10 -14.84
CA GLN A 91 16.13 8.88 -15.05
C GLN A 91 16.37 10.40 -14.90
N PHE A 92 17.24 10.80 -13.97
CA PHE A 92 17.40 12.21 -13.59
C PHE A 92 18.79 12.78 -13.89
N GLU A 93 19.72 11.97 -14.39
CA GLU A 93 21.10 12.37 -14.68
C GLU A 93 21.82 12.97 -13.45
N VAL A 94 21.50 12.46 -12.26
CA VAL A 94 22.11 12.85 -10.98
C VAL A 94 22.88 11.69 -10.37
N ASP A 95 24.05 11.97 -9.81
CA ASP A 95 24.94 10.95 -9.21
C ASP A 95 25.22 11.19 -7.72
N ARG A 96 24.68 12.27 -7.15
CA ARG A 96 24.82 12.61 -5.73
C ARG A 96 23.47 12.47 -5.03
N PHE A 97 23.41 11.51 -4.11
CA PHE A 97 22.25 11.29 -3.24
C PHE A 97 22.63 11.65 -1.81
N ASP A 98 21.67 12.20 -1.06
CA ASP A 98 21.82 12.41 0.37
C ASP A 98 21.91 11.06 1.10
N GLU A 99 22.65 11.03 2.20
CA GLU A 99 22.82 9.82 3.03
C GLU A 99 21.51 9.36 3.68
N ASN A 100 20.51 10.25 3.77
CA ASN A 100 19.21 9.94 4.34
C ASN A 100 18.28 9.14 3.40
N VAL A 101 18.64 8.97 2.12
CA VAL A 101 17.80 8.25 1.17
C VAL A 101 17.95 6.74 1.38
N LYS A 102 16.91 6.13 1.95
CA LYS A 102 16.87 4.68 2.21
C LYS A 102 16.74 3.86 0.93
N PHE A 103 17.26 2.62 0.99
CA PHE A 103 17.07 1.56 -0.02
C PHE A 103 17.66 1.84 -1.40
N LEU A 104 18.56 2.83 -1.53
CA LEU A 104 19.17 3.20 -2.81
C LEU A 104 19.83 2.02 -3.52
N ASP A 105 20.53 1.17 -2.77
CA ASP A 105 21.31 0.08 -3.36
C ASP A 105 20.51 -1.22 -3.53
N GLN A 106 19.20 -1.19 -3.26
CA GLN A 106 18.35 -2.38 -3.39
C GLN A 106 17.80 -2.55 -4.80
N PRO A 107 17.68 -3.80 -5.27
CA PRO A 107 17.13 -4.11 -6.58
C PRO A 107 15.63 -3.77 -6.67
N THR A 108 15.23 -3.07 -7.72
CA THR A 108 13.84 -2.71 -7.98
C THR A 108 13.20 -3.68 -8.97
N VAL A 109 13.07 -4.95 -8.58
CA VAL A 109 12.59 -6.03 -9.48
C VAL A 109 11.07 -6.00 -9.71
N GLY A 110 10.31 -5.57 -8.70
CA GLY A 110 8.84 -5.60 -8.71
C GLY A 110 8.19 -4.53 -9.60
N SER A 111 7.04 -4.87 -10.19
CA SER A 111 6.22 -3.96 -11.01
C SER A 111 4.85 -3.65 -10.39
N CYS A 112 4.32 -4.55 -9.58
CA CYS A 112 3.06 -4.40 -8.83
C CYS A 112 3.11 -5.23 -7.55
N THR A 113 2.10 -5.09 -6.71
CA THR A 113 1.88 -5.92 -5.53
C THR A 113 0.46 -6.51 -5.49
N GLY A 114 0.28 -7.51 -4.64
CA GLY A 114 -1.02 -8.10 -4.32
C GLY A 114 -0.92 -8.90 -3.03
N PHE A 115 -2.03 -9.40 -2.50
CA PHE A 115 -2.03 -10.15 -1.24
C PHE A 115 -3.12 -11.22 -1.20
N LEU A 116 -2.89 -12.25 -0.38
CA LEU A 116 -3.81 -13.37 -0.19
C LEU A 116 -5.04 -12.94 0.62
N ILE A 117 -6.22 -13.35 0.16
CA ILE A 117 -7.49 -13.31 0.90
C ILE A 117 -8.02 -14.72 1.21
N ALA A 118 -7.42 -15.74 0.59
CA ALA A 118 -7.58 -17.17 0.88
C ALA A 118 -6.28 -17.90 0.48
N PRO A 119 -6.08 -19.19 0.81
CA PRO A 119 -4.82 -19.91 0.55
C PRO A 119 -4.33 -19.88 -0.92
N ASP A 120 -5.25 -19.75 -1.87
CA ASP A 120 -5.00 -19.76 -3.32
C ASP A 120 -5.71 -18.61 -4.05
N ILE A 121 -6.23 -17.63 -3.31
CA ILE A 121 -6.93 -16.46 -3.88
C ILE A 121 -6.21 -15.21 -3.42
N MET A 122 -5.73 -14.42 -4.38
CA MET A 122 -5.13 -13.12 -4.15
C MET A 122 -5.90 -12.00 -4.82
N VAL A 123 -5.70 -10.78 -4.31
CA VAL A 123 -6.22 -9.55 -4.91
C VAL A 123 -5.06 -8.63 -5.30
N THR A 124 -5.25 -7.88 -6.38
CA THR A 124 -4.33 -6.85 -6.88
C THR A 124 -5.14 -5.69 -7.47
N ALA A 125 -4.47 -4.60 -7.83
CA ALA A 125 -5.12 -3.49 -8.52
C ALA A 125 -5.47 -3.88 -9.97
N GLY A 126 -6.62 -3.41 -10.46
CA GLY A 126 -7.06 -3.73 -11.83
C GLY A 126 -6.08 -3.29 -12.92
N HIS A 127 -5.30 -2.21 -12.71
CA HIS A 127 -4.31 -1.75 -13.68
C HIS A 127 -3.05 -2.62 -13.74
N CYS A 128 -2.83 -3.50 -12.76
CA CYS A 128 -1.68 -4.40 -12.75
C CYS A 128 -1.85 -5.55 -13.74
N ILE A 129 -3.10 -5.98 -13.98
CA ILE A 129 -3.45 -7.07 -14.90
C ILE A 129 -4.66 -6.62 -15.72
N ASN A 130 -4.42 -6.11 -16.92
CA ASN A 130 -5.50 -5.64 -17.81
C ASN A 130 -6.06 -6.75 -18.70
N SER A 131 -5.30 -7.84 -18.87
CA SER A 131 -5.69 -9.01 -19.65
C SER A 131 -5.03 -10.29 -19.13
N MET A 132 -5.55 -11.45 -19.53
CA MET A 132 -4.91 -12.74 -19.24
C MET A 132 -3.60 -12.94 -20.01
N GLU A 133 -3.42 -12.23 -21.14
CA GLU A 133 -2.15 -12.23 -21.86
C GLU A 133 -1.07 -11.53 -21.01
N ASP A 134 -1.38 -10.35 -20.46
CA ASP A 134 -0.48 -9.67 -19.51
C ASP A 134 -0.15 -10.60 -18.33
N ALA A 135 -1.15 -11.26 -17.75
CA ALA A 135 -0.95 -12.17 -16.62
C ALA A 135 0.05 -13.30 -16.90
N ASN A 136 0.15 -13.74 -18.15
CA ASN A 136 1.09 -14.79 -18.55
C ASN A 136 2.55 -14.31 -18.62
N GLU A 137 2.80 -13.00 -18.67
CA GLU A 137 4.15 -12.43 -18.74
C GLU A 137 4.80 -12.22 -17.36
N TYR A 138 4.01 -12.38 -16.29
CA TYR A 138 4.46 -12.17 -14.91
C TYR A 138 4.38 -13.44 -14.08
N VAL A 139 5.12 -13.42 -12.98
CA VAL A 139 4.96 -14.34 -11.85
C VAL A 139 4.68 -13.52 -10.59
N TRP A 140 3.94 -14.11 -9.67
CA TRP A 140 3.69 -13.56 -8.34
C TRP A 140 4.58 -14.30 -7.34
N VAL A 141 5.49 -13.56 -6.71
CA VAL A 141 6.48 -14.10 -5.78
C VAL A 141 6.11 -13.65 -4.37
N PHE A 142 5.84 -14.62 -3.51
CA PHE A 142 5.65 -14.41 -2.08
C PHE A 142 7.00 -14.47 -1.36
N ASP A 143 7.07 -13.87 -0.18
CA ASP A 143 8.26 -13.90 0.68
C ASP A 143 9.51 -13.28 0.01
N TYR A 144 9.29 -12.30 -0.86
CA TYR A 144 10.37 -11.51 -1.44
C TYR A 144 10.82 -10.43 -0.44
N THR A 145 11.91 -10.69 0.28
CA THR A 145 12.52 -9.76 1.23
C THR A 145 13.99 -9.51 0.89
N TYR A 146 14.52 -8.35 1.31
CA TYR A 146 15.94 -8.05 1.17
C TYR A 146 16.71 -8.63 2.36
N GLU A 147 17.18 -9.86 2.22
CA GLU A 147 18.15 -10.47 3.13
C GLU A 147 19.55 -10.28 2.53
N ALA A 148 20.22 -9.18 2.86
CA ALA A 148 21.67 -9.12 2.70
C ALA A 148 22.30 -9.94 3.83
N ASP A 149 23.04 -10.99 3.46
CA ASP A 149 23.97 -11.71 4.34
C ASP A 149 25.01 -10.76 4.96
#